data_AF-A0A9D8VV90-F1
#
_entry.id   AF-A0A9D8VV90-F1
#
_cell.length_a   1.000
_cell.length_b   1.000
_cell.length_c   1.000
_cell.angle_alpha   90.00
_cell.angle_beta   90.00
_cell.angle_gamma   90.00
#
_symmetry.space_group_name_H-M   'P 1'
#
loop_
_entity.id
_entity.type
_entity.pdbx_description
1 polymer ?
#
loop_
_entity_poly.entity_id
_entity_poly.type
_entity_poly.pdbx_seq_one_letter_code
_entity_poly.pdbx_strand_id
1 'polypeptide(L)'
;MLKPPQLRTLANGRATLDAFAYEAAAETAAALGRAGKKLEAALAALERHDATTGANRDRDELVQEAADCAWALFIQRDLLGLRSDHHLTGTYRIPREVMLRVGVVAKRSDQPGNSGR
;
A
#
# COMPACT_ATOMS: atom_id res chain seq x y z
N MET A 1 -1.37 -14.80 7.67
CA MET A 1 -1.29 -16.28 7.67
C MET A 1 -1.42 -16.73 6.23
N LEU A 2 -0.33 -17.22 5.63
CA LEU A 2 -0.35 -17.83 4.30
C LEU A 2 -1.10 -19.16 4.46
N LYS A 3 -2.25 -19.31 3.80
CA LYS A 3 -3.00 -20.57 3.81
C LYS A 3 -2.18 -21.61 3.04
N PRO A 4 -2.00 -22.83 3.56
CA PRO A 4 -1.31 -23.87 2.82
C PRO A 4 -2.09 -24.17 1.53
N PRO A 5 -1.40 -24.37 0.39
CA PRO A 5 -2.06 -24.69 -0.88
C PRO A 5 -2.89 -25.95 -0.70
N GLN A 6 -4.18 -25.86 -1.02
CA GLN A 6 -5.08 -27.01 -0.99
C GLN A 6 -4.83 -27.78 -2.29
N LEU A 7 -3.74 -28.55 -2.31
CA LEU A 7 -3.40 -29.42 -3.43
C LEU A 7 -4.48 -30.49 -3.56
N ARG A 8 -5.57 -30.18 -4.26
CA ARG A 8 -6.49 -31.21 -4.75
C ARG A 8 -5.67 -31.99 -5.77
N THR A 9 -5.42 -33.27 -5.51
CA THR A 9 -4.79 -34.15 -6.50
C THR A 9 -5.71 -34.23 -7.71
N LEU A 10 -5.47 -33.38 -8.70
CA LEU A 10 -6.19 -33.38 -9.97
C LEU A 10 -5.52 -34.42 -10.87
N ALA A 11 -6.32 -35.12 -11.66
CA ALA A 11 -5.94 -36.36 -12.35
C ALA A 11 -4.80 -36.23 -13.39
N ASN A 12 -4.29 -35.02 -13.66
CA ASN A 12 -3.13 -34.78 -14.52
C ASN A 12 -2.36 -33.51 -14.12
N GLY A 13 -1.07 -33.43 -14.50
CA GLY A 13 -0.18 -32.31 -14.14
C GLY A 13 -0.61 -30.94 -14.70
N ARG A 14 -1.40 -30.91 -15.77
CA ARG A 14 -1.89 -29.66 -16.37
C ARG A 14 -3.00 -29.02 -15.53
N ALA A 15 -3.88 -29.83 -14.94
CA ALA A 15 -4.90 -29.37 -14.00
C ALA A 15 -4.29 -28.86 -12.69
N THR A 16 -3.21 -29.48 -12.20
CA THR A 16 -2.48 -28.98 -11.02
C THR A 16 -1.82 -27.62 -11.26
N LEU A 17 -1.22 -27.39 -12.45
CA LEU A 17 -0.66 -26.09 -12.82
C LEU A 17 -1.74 -24.99 -12.90
N ASP A 18 -2.93 -25.34 -13.41
CA ASP A 18 -4.07 -24.42 -13.52
C ASP A 18 -4.62 -24.01 -12.14
N ALA A 19 -4.76 -24.98 -11.22
CA ALA A 19 -5.16 -24.70 -9.84
C ALA A 19 -4.17 -23.80 -9.11
N PHE A 20 -2.87 -24.02 -9.28
CA PHE A 20 -1.83 -23.14 -8.71
C PHE A 20 -1.89 -21.73 -9.28
N ALA A 21 -2.03 -21.60 -10.61
CA ALA A 21 -2.15 -20.29 -11.26
C ALA A 21 -3.37 -19.52 -10.75
N TYR A 22 -4.51 -20.21 -10.55
CA TYR A 22 -5.71 -19.63 -9.98
C TYR A 22 -5.50 -19.14 -8.54
N GLU A 23 -4.90 -19.97 -7.67
CA GLU A 23 -4.61 -19.59 -6.28
C GLU A 23 -3.65 -18.39 -6.20
N ALA A 24 -2.61 -18.38 -7.04
CA ALA A 24 -1.68 -17.27 -7.14
C ALA A 24 -2.38 -15.97 -7.56
N ALA A 25 -3.22 -16.02 -8.60
CA ALA A 25 -4.00 -14.87 -9.05
C ALA A 25 -4.97 -14.38 -7.96
N ALA A 26 -5.62 -15.28 -7.22
CA ALA A 26 -6.51 -14.94 -6.12
C ALA A 26 -5.77 -14.25 -4.96
N GLU A 27 -4.61 -14.75 -4.57
CA GLU A 27 -3.80 -14.10 -3.51
C GLU A 27 -3.24 -12.75 -3.99
N THR A 28 -2.81 -12.64 -5.24
CA THR A 28 -2.40 -11.36 -5.84
C THR A 28 -3.53 -10.34 -5.79
N ALA A 29 -4.74 -10.72 -6.20
CA ALA A 29 -5.90 -9.84 -6.14
C ALA A 29 -6.22 -9.42 -4.69
N ALA A 30 -6.15 -10.37 -3.74
CA ALA A 30 -6.35 -10.08 -2.33
C ALA A 30 -5.27 -9.13 -1.76
N ALA A 31 -4.01 -9.29 -2.16
CA ALA A 31 -2.90 -8.44 -1.74
C ALA A 31 -3.07 -7.00 -2.26
N LEU A 32 -3.39 -6.82 -3.54
CA LEU A 32 -3.70 -5.52 -4.11
C LEU A 32 -4.89 -4.86 -3.42
N GLY A 33 -5.96 -5.63 -3.15
CA GLY A 33 -7.13 -5.12 -2.43
C GLY A 33 -6.80 -4.64 -1.01
N ARG A 34 -5.92 -5.35 -0.29
CA ARG A 34 -5.43 -4.89 1.02
C ARG A 34 -4.59 -3.63 0.92
N ALA A 35 -3.73 -3.50 -0.10
CA ALA A 35 -2.93 -2.30 -0.33
C ALA A 35 -3.80 -1.08 -0.64
N GLY A 36 -4.83 -1.23 -1.49
CA GLY A 36 -5.81 -0.18 -1.77
C GLY A 36 -6.55 0.28 -0.52
N LYS A 37 -7.08 -0.65 0.29
CA LYS A 37 -7.74 -0.31 1.56
C LYS A 37 -6.85 0.44 2.56
N LYS A 38 -5.54 0.12 2.59
CA LYS A 38 -4.58 0.86 3.42
C LYS A 38 -4.41 2.30 2.94
N LEU A 39 -4.28 2.50 1.63
CA LEU A 39 -4.22 3.83 1.05
C LEU A 39 -5.49 4.64 1.35
N GLU A 40 -6.67 4.05 1.17
CA GLU A 40 -7.95 4.68 1.50
C GLU A 40 -8.01 5.10 2.98
N ALA A 41 -7.59 4.23 3.89
CA ALA A 41 -7.57 4.53 5.31
C ALA A 41 -6.61 5.67 5.67
N ALA A 42 -5.42 5.70 5.06
CA ALA A 42 -4.42 6.75 5.28
C ALA A 42 -4.91 8.10 4.74
N LEU A 43 -5.50 8.13 3.53
CA LEU A 43 -6.09 9.33 2.95
C LEU A 43 -7.27 9.85 3.79
N ALA A 44 -8.12 8.95 4.28
CA ALA A 44 -9.22 9.33 5.18
C ALA A 44 -8.70 9.85 6.54
N ALA A 45 -7.54 9.40 7.00
CA ALA A 45 -6.91 9.93 8.22
C ALA A 45 -6.40 11.36 8.01
N LEU A 46 -5.76 11.63 6.89
CA LEU A 46 -5.35 12.98 6.49
C LEU A 46 -6.56 13.91 6.34
N GLU A 47 -7.61 13.47 5.64
CA GLU A 47 -8.85 14.25 5.46
C GLU A 47 -9.52 14.59 6.81
N ARG A 48 -9.62 13.61 7.72
CA ARG A 48 -10.17 13.83 9.08
C ARG A 48 -9.32 14.79 9.89
N HIS A 49 -8.00 14.69 9.80
CA HIS A 49 -7.09 15.62 10.46
C HIS A 49 -7.33 17.04 9.96
N ASP A 50 -7.38 17.25 8.65
CA ASP A 50 -7.57 18.57 8.04
C ASP A 50 -8.94 19.19 8.37
N ALA A 51 -9.96 18.35 8.59
CA ALA A 51 -11.28 18.80 9.03
C ALA A 51 -11.37 19.12 10.54
N THR A 52 -10.39 18.72 11.36
CA THR A 52 -10.45 18.82 12.83
C THR A 52 -9.44 19.84 13.35
N THR A 53 -9.94 20.95 13.92
CA THR A 53 -9.07 21.92 14.60
C THR A 53 -8.47 21.32 15.87
N GLY A 54 -7.14 21.43 16.02
CA GLY A 54 -6.43 20.92 17.21
C GLY A 54 -6.20 19.40 17.21
N ALA A 55 -6.17 18.76 16.05
CA ALA A 55 -5.80 17.35 15.93
C ALA A 55 -4.39 17.11 16.52
N ASN A 56 -4.24 16.01 17.25
CA ASN A 56 -3.02 15.71 18.01
C ASN A 56 -1.93 14.98 17.18
N ARG A 57 -2.26 14.54 15.97
CA ARG A 57 -1.29 13.91 15.05
C ARG A 57 -0.63 14.98 14.20
N ASP A 58 0.64 14.80 13.88
CA ASP A 58 1.29 15.64 12.90
C ASP A 58 0.72 15.37 11.50
N ARG A 59 0.34 16.44 10.81
CA ARG A 59 -0.13 16.39 9.42
C ARG A 59 0.94 15.85 8.49
N ASP A 60 2.20 16.21 8.71
CA ASP A 60 3.28 15.79 7.81
C ASP A 60 3.53 14.29 7.85
N GLU A 61 3.38 13.68 9.04
CA GLU A 61 3.39 12.22 9.21
C GLU A 61 2.23 11.55 8.47
N LEU A 62 1.03 12.12 8.51
CA LEU A 62 -0.15 11.60 7.80
C LEU A 62 0.02 11.64 6.28
N VAL A 63 0.58 12.74 5.75
CA VAL A 63 0.88 12.85 4.32
C VAL A 63 1.94 11.82 3.93
N GLN A 64 2.99 11.60 4.74
CA GLN A 64 4.01 10.59 4.46
C GLN A 64 3.42 9.17 4.52
N GLU A 65 2.57 8.85 5.50
CA GLU A 65 1.89 7.55 5.62
C GLU A 65 1.03 7.25 4.38
N ALA A 66 0.29 8.24 3.89
CA ALA A 66 -0.47 8.12 2.65
C ALA A 66 0.45 7.93 1.43
N ALA A 67 1.59 8.63 1.39
CA ALA A 67 2.56 8.52 0.30
C ALA A 67 3.23 7.13 0.26
N ASP A 68 3.56 6.57 1.41
CA ASP A 68 4.13 5.22 1.53
C ASP A 68 3.12 4.15 1.08
N CYS A 69 1.83 4.31 1.44
CA CYS A 69 0.77 3.43 0.97
C CYS A 69 0.57 3.52 -0.56
N ALA A 70 0.60 4.73 -1.12
CA ALA A 70 0.48 4.95 -2.55
C ALA A 70 1.68 4.33 -3.29
N TRP A 71 2.90 4.55 -2.80
CA TRP A 71 4.12 3.96 -3.35
C TRP A 71 4.06 2.43 -3.36
N ALA A 72 3.69 1.81 -2.24
CA ALA A 72 3.58 0.36 -2.14
C ALA A 72 2.55 -0.20 -3.13
N LEU A 73 1.42 0.47 -3.32
CA LEU A 73 0.41 0.06 -4.30
C LEU A 73 0.90 0.22 -5.75
N PHE A 74 1.56 1.33 -6.07
CA PHE A 74 2.07 1.58 -7.43
C PHE A 74 3.13 0.57 -7.84
N ILE A 75 4.09 0.26 -6.95
CA ILE A 75 5.11 -0.75 -7.21
C ILE A 75 4.48 -2.12 -7.43
N GLN A 76 3.52 -2.53 -6.59
CA GLN A 76 2.82 -3.81 -6.76
C GLN A 76 2.09 -3.89 -8.11
N ARG A 77 1.44 -2.80 -8.52
CA ARG A 77 0.75 -2.75 -9.82
C ARG A 77 1.73 -2.84 -10.99
N ASP A 78 2.83 -2.09 -10.92
CA ASP A 78 3.85 -2.08 -11.97
C ASP A 78 4.49 -3.46 -12.16
N LEU A 79 4.81 -4.16 -11.06
CA LEU A 79 5.32 -5.53 -11.09
C LEU A 79 4.35 -6.53 -11.75
N LEU A 80 3.06 -6.23 -11.76
CA LEU A 80 2.02 -7.05 -12.39
C LEU A 80 1.68 -6.59 -13.82
N GLY A 81 2.42 -5.62 -14.36
CA GLY A 81 2.14 -5.00 -15.66
C GLY A 81 0.89 -4.11 -15.66
N LEU A 82 0.32 -3.81 -14.49
CA LEU A 82 -0.82 -2.93 -14.33
C LEU A 82 -0.31 -1.48 -14.26
N ARG A 83 -0.60 -0.69 -15.29
CA ARG A 83 -0.16 0.72 -15.32
C ARG A 83 -0.74 1.50 -14.15
N SER A 84 0.12 2.29 -13.51
CA SER A 84 -0.27 3.32 -12.55
C SER A 84 -0.28 4.66 -13.29
N ASP A 85 -1.46 5.20 -13.55
CA ASP A 85 -1.66 6.39 -14.38
C ASP A 85 -2.59 7.40 -13.68
N HIS A 86 -2.93 8.48 -14.41
CA HIS A 86 -3.81 9.53 -13.91
C HIS A 86 -5.22 9.02 -13.53
N HIS A 87 -5.68 7.90 -14.10
CA HIS A 87 -6.97 7.33 -13.72
C HIS A 87 -6.93 6.72 -12.31
N LEU A 88 -5.79 6.13 -11.93
CA LEU A 88 -5.58 5.59 -10.59
C LEU A 88 -5.51 6.70 -9.52
N THR A 89 -4.78 7.78 -9.79
CA THR A 89 -4.71 8.92 -8.87
C THR A 89 -6.06 9.60 -8.69
N GLY A 90 -6.87 9.67 -9.77
CA GLY A 90 -8.25 10.15 -9.73
C GLY A 90 -9.18 9.24 -8.91
N THR A 91 -9.08 7.93 -9.08
CA THR A 91 -9.90 6.94 -8.35
C THR A 91 -9.72 7.06 -6.84
N TYR A 92 -8.49 7.17 -6.37
CA TYR A 92 -8.19 7.33 -4.93
C TYR A 92 -8.27 8.78 -4.45
N ARG A 93 -8.47 9.77 -5.34
CA ARG A 93 -8.43 11.21 -5.04
C ARG A 93 -7.17 11.63 -4.29
N ILE A 94 -6.01 11.14 -4.74
CA ILE A 94 -4.73 11.35 -4.03
C ILE A 94 -4.35 12.85 -4.06
N PRO A 95 -4.18 13.52 -2.91
CA PRO A 95 -3.77 14.92 -2.86
C PRO A 95 -2.39 15.14 -3.49
N ARG A 96 -2.17 16.33 -4.06
CA ARG A 96 -0.90 16.68 -4.72
C ARG A 96 0.31 16.53 -3.80
N GLU A 97 0.19 16.94 -2.55
CA GLU A 97 1.26 16.84 -1.54
C GLU A 97 1.64 15.39 -1.20
N VAL A 98 0.68 14.46 -1.23
CA VAL A 98 0.94 13.03 -1.08
C VAL A 98 1.72 12.53 -2.28
N MET A 99 1.28 12.86 -3.50
CA MET A 99 1.99 12.50 -4.73
C MET A 99 3.43 13.04 -4.79
N LEU A 100 3.70 14.22 -4.23
CA LEU A 100 5.04 14.79 -4.16
C LEU A 100 5.97 14.04 -3.20
N ARG A 101 5.44 13.28 -2.23
CA ARG A 101 6.22 12.47 -1.28
C ARG A 101 6.30 10.99 -1.68
N VAL A 102 5.63 10.57 -2.75
CA VAL A 102 5.70 9.18 -3.25
C VAL A 102 7.14 8.84 -3.60
N GLY A 103 7.68 7.78 -2.99
CA GLY A 103 9.07 7.35 -3.17
C GLY A 103 10.10 8.16 -2.37
N VAL A 104 9.69 9.19 -1.63
CA VAL A 104 10.56 9.94 -0.72
C VAL A 104 10.64 9.19 0.60
N VAL A 105 11.85 8.80 1.00
CA VAL A 105 12.09 8.18 2.32
C VAL A 105 12.63 9.25 3.25
N ALA A 106 11.89 9.56 4.32
CA ALA A 106 12.36 10.48 5.35
C ALA A 106 13.68 9.97 5.95
N LYS A 107 14.68 10.84 6.04
CA LYS A 107 15.92 10.53 6.77
C LYS A 107 15.53 10.32 8.23
N ARG A 108 15.70 9.10 8.75
CA ARG A 108 15.62 8.84 10.19
C ARG A 108 16.57 9.82 10.87
N SER A 109 16.03 10.75 11.65
CA SER A 109 16.84 11.57 12.54
C SER A 109 17.38 10.63 13.61
N ASP A 110 18.60 10.15 13.39
CA ASP A 110 19.40 9.53 14.44
C ASP A 110 19.60 10.63 15.49
N GLN A 111 18.86 10.54 16.59
CA GLN A 111 18.96 11.50 17.68
C GLN A 111 20.18 11.06 18.50
N PRO A 112 21.32 11.80 18.49
CA PRO A 112 22.43 11.44 19.34
C PRO A 112 21.95 11.52 20.79
N GLY A 113 22.10 10.40 21.49
CA GLY A 113 21.75 10.26 22.89
C GLY A 113 22.31 11.41 23.70
N ASN A 114 21.42 12.05 24.45
CA ASN A 114 21.76 13.05 25.44
C ASN A 114 22.71 12.44 26.48
N SER A 115 24.02 12.61 26.28
CA SER A 115 25.02 12.44 27.32
C SER A 115 25.50 13.83 27.71
N GLY A 116 25.04 14.31 28.86
CA GLY A 116 25.29 15.67 29.28
C GLY A 116 24.88 15.97 30.72
N ARG A 117 25.78 15.56 31.63
CA ARG A 117 26.11 16.18 32.93
C ARG A 117 25.21 15.89 34.14
#